data_AF-A0A444E8E9-F1
#
_entry.id   AF-A0A444E8E9-F1
#
_cell.length_a   1.000
_cell.length_b   1.000
_cell.length_c   1.000
_cell.angle_alpha   90.00
_cell.angle_beta   90.00
_cell.angle_gamma   90.00
#
_symmetry.space_group_name_H-M   'P 1'
#
loop_
_entity.id
_entity.type
_entity.pdbx_description
1 polymer ?
#
loop_
_entity_poly.entity_id
_entity_poly.type
_entity_poly.pdbx_seq_one_letter_code
_entity_poly.pdbx_strand_id
1 'polypeptide(L)'
;MLRLRALATTERLRLGAGGRFLHRRATKPRAPPPPPPPPTPPKPPQKPTPFTFHGVTWHDPYSWMSDLNDGVAMRHMDVYMEQEEKYTEAVMVASGADRLQRRLHIEMAPRLASDPCTPPVRWGPWLYYRRAEEDKQYPVLCRRSASLHDEFISYSEPSAGFDFQTGKRIEQKLVDYNQEAERFGGKKLSSSSFSFTCRLFCH
;
A
#
# COMPACT_ATOMS: atom_id res chain seq x y z
N MET A 1 0.68 60.93 -39.05
CA MET A 1 -0.77 60.94 -39.32
C MET A 1 -1.46 61.51 -38.07
N LEU A 2 -1.85 62.79 -38.05
CA LEU A 2 -3.17 63.31 -38.49
C LEU A 2 -4.32 62.55 -37.81
N ARG A 3 -5.07 63.11 -36.83
CA ARG A 3 -5.99 64.29 -36.82
C ARG A 3 -7.26 64.10 -37.66
N LEU A 4 -8.41 64.08 -36.98
CA LEU A 4 -9.76 64.67 -37.23
C LEU A 4 -10.77 63.89 -36.32
N ARG A 5 -11.79 64.40 -35.61
CA ARG A 5 -12.83 65.46 -35.81
C ARG A 5 -13.70 65.22 -37.06
N ALA A 6 -15.02 65.13 -37.02
CA ALA A 6 -16.02 65.12 -35.93
C ALA A 6 -17.22 64.25 -36.43
N LEU A 7 -18.49 64.28 -36.00
CA LEU A 7 -19.38 65.22 -35.27
C LEU A 7 -20.30 64.44 -34.29
N ALA A 8 -21.39 65.04 -33.80
CA ALA A 8 -22.43 64.39 -33.01
C ALA A 8 -23.81 64.48 -33.72
N THR A 9 -24.68 63.49 -33.46
CA THR A 9 -26.13 63.59 -33.70
C THR A 9 -26.88 63.16 -32.45
N THR A 10 -27.78 64.03 -31.99
CA THR A 10 -28.58 63.84 -30.77
C THR A 10 -29.85 63.08 -31.09
N GLU A 11 -30.15 61.99 -30.37
CA GLU A 11 -31.50 61.42 -30.34
C GLU A 11 -32.10 61.54 -28.93
N ARG A 12 -33.41 61.85 -28.87
CA ARG A 12 -34.08 62.25 -27.63
C ARG A 12 -34.60 61.04 -26.85
N LEU A 13 -34.47 61.12 -25.53
CA LEU A 13 -35.20 60.28 -24.57
C LEU A 13 -36.69 60.22 -24.90
N ARG A 14 -37.22 59.00 -25.06
CA ARG A 14 -38.63 58.70 -24.83
C ARG A 14 -38.77 58.05 -23.45
N LEU A 15 -39.41 58.77 -22.52
CA LEU A 15 -39.71 58.27 -21.18
C LEU A 15 -40.84 57.24 -21.24
N GLY A 16 -40.48 55.95 -21.27
CA GLY A 16 -41.41 54.85 -21.05
C GLY A 16 -41.66 54.65 -19.55
N ALA A 17 -42.86 54.96 -19.08
CA ALA A 17 -43.23 54.84 -17.67
C ALA A 17 -43.58 53.40 -17.26
N GLY A 18 -43.50 53.09 -15.95
CA GLY A 18 -44.25 51.97 -15.36
C GLY A 18 -43.48 50.71 -14.96
N GLY A 19 -42.14 50.69 -15.02
CA GLY A 19 -41.34 49.56 -14.51
C GLY A 19 -41.41 49.43 -12.99
N ARG A 20 -42.29 48.55 -12.46
CA ARG A 20 -42.31 48.23 -11.02
C ARG A 20 -41.03 47.50 -10.62
N PHE A 21 -40.16 48.16 -9.84
CA PHE A 21 -39.03 47.50 -9.20
C PHE A 21 -39.53 46.46 -8.19
N LEU A 22 -39.65 45.21 -8.63
CA LEU A 22 -39.82 44.08 -7.73
C LEU A 22 -38.55 43.98 -6.89
N HIS A 23 -38.64 44.33 -5.60
CA HIS A 23 -37.62 43.98 -4.63
C HIS A 23 -37.51 42.46 -4.56
N ARG A 24 -36.59 41.90 -5.35
CA ARG A 24 -36.24 40.49 -5.36
C ARG A 24 -35.69 40.14 -3.99
N ARG A 25 -36.57 39.72 -3.07
CA ARG A 25 -36.22 39.31 -1.72
C ARG A 25 -35.01 38.38 -1.81
N ALA A 26 -33.90 38.77 -1.18
CA ALA A 26 -32.74 37.91 -1.08
C ALA A 26 -33.17 36.66 -0.30
N THR A 27 -33.43 35.57 -1.02
CA THR A 27 -33.63 34.26 -0.42
C THR A 27 -32.35 33.94 0.33
N LYS A 28 -32.43 33.80 1.67
CA LYS A 28 -31.29 33.35 2.48
C LYS A 28 -30.66 32.14 1.77
N PRO A 29 -29.32 32.09 1.61
CA PRO A 29 -28.68 30.94 0.98
C PRO A 29 -29.13 29.69 1.72
N ARG A 30 -29.73 28.75 0.98
CA ARG A 30 -30.23 27.49 1.55
C ARG A 30 -29.03 26.82 2.23
N ALA A 31 -29.16 26.56 3.53
CA ALA A 31 -28.13 25.82 4.25
C ALA A 31 -27.84 24.51 3.50
N PRO A 32 -26.56 24.08 3.41
CA PRO A 32 -26.24 22.82 2.76
C PRO A 32 -27.05 21.69 3.41
N PRO A 33 -27.46 20.67 2.64
CA PRO A 33 -28.14 19.51 3.23
C PRO A 33 -27.27 18.91 4.33
N PRO A 34 -27.87 18.36 5.41
CA PRO A 34 -27.09 17.63 6.41
C PRO A 34 -26.30 16.50 5.75
N PRO A 35 -25.11 16.14 6.29
CA PRO A 35 -24.35 15.00 5.76
C PRO A 35 -25.20 13.73 5.81
N PRO A 36 -24.93 12.76 4.91
CA PRO A 36 -25.62 11.47 4.96
C PRO A 36 -25.39 10.79 6.32
N PRO A 37 -26.34 9.96 6.80
CA PRO A 37 -26.15 9.18 8.01
C PRO A 37 -24.92 8.27 7.87
N PRO A 38 -24.20 7.97 8.97
CA PRO A 38 -23.07 7.06 8.92
C PRO A 38 -23.51 5.68 8.41
N PRO A 39 -22.63 4.93 7.72
CA PRO A 39 -22.93 3.56 7.33
C PRO A 39 -23.21 2.72 8.58
N THR A 40 -24.05 1.69 8.44
CA THR A 40 -24.36 0.76 9.54
C THR A 40 -23.35 -0.38 9.50
N PRO A 41 -22.69 -0.74 10.63
CA PRO A 41 -21.78 -1.88 10.66
C PRO A 41 -22.53 -3.20 10.41
N PRO A 42 -21.93 -4.17 9.71
CA PRO A 42 -22.54 -5.46 9.46
C PRO A 42 -22.73 -6.23 10.77
N LYS A 43 -23.63 -7.23 10.74
CA LYS A 43 -23.98 -8.04 11.91
C LYS A 43 -23.96 -9.52 11.56
N PRO A 44 -22.84 -10.23 11.84
CA PRO A 44 -22.75 -11.66 11.60
C PRO A 44 -23.65 -12.46 12.56
N PRO A 45 -24.07 -13.67 12.19
CA PRO A 45 -24.96 -14.48 13.01
C PRO A 45 -24.23 -14.97 14.27
N GLN A 46 -24.95 -14.93 15.39
CA GLN A 46 -24.48 -15.42 16.67
C GLN A 46 -24.87 -16.90 16.84
N LYS A 47 -23.88 -17.76 17.08
CA LYS A 47 -24.04 -19.17 17.44
C LYS A 47 -23.30 -19.40 18.76
N PRO A 48 -23.95 -19.26 19.93
CA PRO A 48 -23.29 -19.35 21.24
C PRO A 48 -22.73 -20.74 21.56
N THR A 49 -21.44 -20.94 21.28
CA THR A 49 -20.72 -22.18 21.61
C THR A 49 -20.20 -22.13 23.05
N PRO A 50 -20.48 -23.12 23.91
CA PRO A 50 -19.92 -23.18 25.26
C PRO A 50 -18.44 -23.58 25.22
N PHE A 51 -17.60 -22.82 25.91
CA PHE A 51 -16.16 -23.08 26.09
C PHE A 51 -15.83 -23.10 27.59
N THR A 52 -15.29 -24.21 28.09
CA THR A 52 -14.97 -24.37 29.52
C THR A 52 -13.47 -24.42 29.73
N PHE A 53 -12.94 -23.53 30.57
CA PHE A 53 -11.52 -23.45 30.90
C PHE A 53 -11.33 -23.22 32.40
N HIS A 54 -10.43 -24.00 33.02
CA HIS A 54 -10.22 -24.03 34.49
C HIS A 54 -11.51 -24.07 35.35
N GLY A 55 -12.53 -24.80 34.88
CA GLY A 55 -13.81 -24.94 35.58
C GLY A 55 -14.81 -23.78 35.39
N VAL A 56 -14.46 -22.74 34.64
CA VAL A 56 -15.36 -21.65 34.26
C VAL A 56 -15.85 -21.85 32.83
N THR A 57 -17.16 -21.88 32.63
CA THR A 57 -17.78 -21.95 31.30
C THR A 57 -18.16 -20.56 30.82
N TRP A 58 -17.72 -20.24 29.61
CA TRP A 58 -18.03 -19.03 28.85
C TRP A 58 -18.83 -19.43 27.61
N HIS A 59 -19.54 -18.48 27.00
CA HIS A 59 -20.17 -18.70 25.70
C HIS A 59 -19.57 -17.74 24.67
N ASP A 60 -19.06 -18.27 23.57
CA ASP A 60 -18.56 -17.51 22.44
C ASP A 60 -19.60 -17.54 21.30
N PRO A 61 -20.27 -16.43 20.97
CA PRO A 61 -21.22 -16.34 19.85
C PRO A 61 -20.58 -16.46 18.46
N TYR A 62 -19.25 -16.36 18.36
CA TYR A 62 -18.50 -16.24 17.12
C TYR A 62 -17.39 -17.29 16.98
N SER A 63 -17.35 -18.30 17.86
CA SER A 63 -16.39 -19.43 17.77
C SER A 63 -16.41 -20.10 16.39
N TRP A 64 -17.58 -20.19 15.75
CA TRP A 64 -17.78 -20.73 14.39
C TRP A 64 -17.01 -19.99 13.29
N MET A 65 -16.50 -18.79 13.56
CA MET A 65 -15.66 -18.03 12.62
C MET A 65 -14.22 -18.58 12.52
N SER A 66 -13.79 -19.38 13.51
CA SER A 66 -12.43 -19.94 13.56
C SER A 66 -12.30 -21.28 12.81
N ASP A 67 -13.41 -21.92 12.47
CA ASP A 67 -13.44 -23.28 11.90
C ASP A 67 -13.20 -23.29 10.38
N LEU A 68 -11.94 -23.06 9.98
CA LEU A 68 -11.48 -23.05 8.58
C LEU A 68 -11.67 -24.38 7.80
N ASN A 69 -12.26 -25.40 8.43
CA ASN A 69 -12.60 -26.68 7.79
C ASN A 69 -14.08 -26.78 7.38
N ASP A 70 -14.98 -25.93 7.90
CA ASP A 70 -16.38 -25.92 7.48
C ASP A 70 -16.58 -24.99 6.27
N GLY A 71 -16.81 -25.58 5.10
CA GLY A 71 -17.11 -24.85 3.88
C GLY A 71 -18.41 -24.02 3.92
N VAL A 72 -19.31 -24.26 4.89
CA VAL A 72 -20.47 -23.40 5.13
C VAL A 72 -20.07 -22.18 5.96
N ALA A 73 -19.35 -22.36 7.08
CA ALA A 73 -18.77 -21.26 7.85
C ALA A 73 -17.88 -20.35 6.99
N MET A 74 -17.00 -20.91 6.15
CA MET A 74 -16.14 -20.13 5.24
C MET A 74 -16.95 -19.24 4.29
N ARG A 75 -17.99 -19.78 3.62
CA ARG A 75 -18.83 -18.98 2.71
C ARG A 75 -19.57 -17.85 3.43
N HIS A 76 -19.91 -18.04 4.70
CA HIS A 76 -20.44 -16.96 5.53
C HIS A 76 -19.35 -15.96 5.92
N MET A 77 -18.11 -16.40 6.22
CA MET A 77 -16.96 -15.49 6.43
C MET A 77 -16.72 -14.60 5.23
N ASP A 78 -16.59 -15.16 4.03
CA ASP A 78 -16.31 -14.41 2.80
C ASP A 78 -17.34 -13.27 2.61
N VAL A 79 -18.63 -13.59 2.77
CA VAL A 79 -19.75 -12.65 2.65
C VAL A 79 -19.75 -11.55 3.73
N TYR A 80 -19.24 -11.82 4.94
CA TYR A 80 -19.10 -10.80 5.99
C TYR A 80 -17.82 -9.98 5.86
N MET A 81 -16.71 -10.58 5.40
CA MET A 81 -15.48 -9.86 5.07
C MET A 81 -15.71 -8.83 3.95
N GLU A 82 -16.44 -9.21 2.90
CA GLU A 82 -16.90 -8.27 1.86
C GLU A 82 -17.76 -7.12 2.41
N GLN A 83 -18.52 -7.34 3.48
CA GLN A 83 -19.35 -6.29 4.09
C GLN A 83 -18.52 -5.37 4.99
N GLU A 84 -17.56 -5.90 5.74
CA GLU A 84 -16.64 -5.12 6.55
C GLU A 84 -15.67 -4.29 5.69
N GLU A 85 -15.24 -4.79 4.54
CA GLU A 85 -14.44 -4.05 3.55
C GLU A 85 -15.24 -2.84 3.03
N LYS A 86 -16.45 -3.06 2.50
CA LYS A 86 -17.33 -1.99 1.98
C LYS A 86 -17.75 -1.00 3.08
N TYR A 87 -17.95 -1.47 4.31
CA TYR A 87 -18.19 -0.61 5.48
C TYR A 87 -16.97 0.26 5.80
N THR A 88 -15.77 -0.33 5.81
CA THR A 88 -14.50 0.37 6.07
C THR A 88 -14.21 1.42 4.99
N GLU A 89 -14.40 1.10 3.71
CA GLU A 89 -14.32 2.07 2.61
C GLU A 89 -15.29 3.24 2.81
N ALA A 90 -16.56 2.95 3.10
CA ALA A 90 -17.58 3.98 3.32
C ALA A 90 -17.24 4.90 4.50
N VAL A 91 -16.71 4.35 5.61
CA VAL A 91 -16.25 5.14 6.76
C VAL A 91 -15.02 5.99 6.42
N MET A 92 -14.03 5.43 5.71
CA MET A 92 -12.82 6.15 5.30
C MET A 92 -13.18 7.35 4.40
N VAL A 93 -14.03 7.13 3.38
CA VAL A 93 -14.51 8.17 2.48
C VAL A 93 -15.34 9.22 3.23
N ALA A 94 -16.27 8.81 4.10
CA ALA A 94 -17.09 9.73 4.90
C ALA A 94 -16.26 10.60 5.86
N SER A 95 -15.14 10.08 6.36
CA SER A 95 -14.19 10.84 7.19
C SER A 95 -13.28 11.80 6.41
N GLY A 96 -13.23 11.69 5.07
CA GLY A 96 -12.31 12.45 4.22
C GLY A 96 -10.83 12.06 4.38
N ALA A 97 -10.56 10.81 4.80
CA ALA A 97 -9.23 10.34 5.15
C ALA A 97 -8.22 10.41 4.00
N ASP A 98 -8.66 10.29 2.74
CA ASP A 98 -7.85 10.29 1.51
C ASP A 98 -6.69 11.30 1.52
N ARG A 99 -6.97 12.55 1.91
CA ARG A 99 -5.96 13.64 1.89
C ARG A 99 -4.87 13.41 2.94
N LEU A 100 -5.22 12.86 4.10
CA LEU A 100 -4.27 12.50 5.14
C LEU A 100 -3.50 11.23 4.78
N GLN A 101 -4.18 10.20 4.27
CA GLN A 101 -3.56 8.96 3.81
C GLN A 101 -2.52 9.22 2.70
N ARG A 102 -2.88 9.97 1.65
CA ARG A 102 -1.95 10.34 0.56
C ARG A 102 -0.77 11.16 1.08
N ARG A 103 -1.00 12.09 2.02
CA ARG A 103 0.07 12.87 2.65
C ARG A 103 1.03 11.97 3.44
N LEU A 104 0.50 11.09 4.29
CA LEU A 104 1.31 10.15 5.07
C LEU A 104 2.10 9.20 4.17
N HIS A 105 1.50 8.69 3.09
CA HIS A 105 2.19 7.87 2.09
C HIS A 105 3.41 8.60 1.50
N ILE A 106 3.24 9.86 1.07
CA ILE A 106 4.33 10.69 0.52
C ILE A 106 5.39 11.01 1.59
N GLU A 107 5.00 11.26 2.85
CA GLU A 107 5.93 11.54 3.95
C GLU A 107 6.67 10.30 4.47
N MET A 108 6.11 9.10 4.29
CA MET A 108 6.68 7.82 4.74
C MET A 108 7.51 7.11 3.67
N ALA A 109 7.12 7.16 2.39
CA ALA A 109 7.84 6.50 1.30
C ALA A 109 9.37 6.75 1.29
N PRO A 110 9.89 8.01 1.37
CA PRO A 110 11.33 8.25 1.40
C PRO A 110 12.00 7.82 2.71
N ARG A 111 11.25 7.56 3.79
CA ARG A 111 11.77 7.01 5.06
C ARG A 111 11.84 5.48 5.07
N LEU A 112 11.12 4.84 4.14
CA LEU A 112 11.08 3.39 3.96
C LEU A 112 11.96 2.93 2.79
N ALA A 113 12.63 3.86 2.11
CA ALA A 113 13.66 3.58 1.12
C ALA A 113 14.86 2.88 1.78
N SER A 114 14.82 1.55 1.81
CA SER A 114 15.95 0.71 2.21
C SER A 114 17.08 0.84 1.20
N ASP A 115 18.33 0.75 1.68
CA ASP A 115 19.47 0.47 0.81
C ASP A 115 19.18 -0.77 -0.05
N PRO A 116 19.55 -0.79 -1.35
CA PRO A 116 19.29 -1.91 -2.24
C PRO A 116 20.13 -3.15 -1.90
N CYS A 117 21.11 -3.04 -1.01
CA CYS A 117 22.00 -4.14 -0.60
C CYS A 117 22.35 -4.05 0.89
N THR A 118 22.30 -5.19 1.59
CA THR A 118 22.74 -5.28 2.99
C THR A 118 24.27 -5.31 3.09
N PRO A 119 24.89 -4.71 4.12
CA PRO A 119 26.32 -4.85 4.38
C PRO A 119 26.79 -6.32 4.36
N PRO A 120 27.90 -6.65 3.66
CA PRO A 120 28.33 -8.02 3.42
C PRO A 120 28.99 -8.64 4.65
N VAL A 121 28.55 -9.85 4.99
CA VAL A 121 29.12 -10.65 6.08
C VAL A 121 30.16 -11.60 5.50
N ARG A 122 31.41 -11.51 5.97
CA ARG A 122 32.47 -12.44 5.62
C ARG A 122 32.30 -13.76 6.38
N TRP A 123 32.31 -14.88 5.66
CA TRP A 123 32.29 -16.22 6.22
C TRP A 123 33.25 -17.10 5.42
N GLY A 124 34.38 -17.46 6.03
CA GLY A 124 35.46 -18.19 5.37
C GLY A 124 36.01 -17.42 4.14
N PRO A 125 36.16 -18.06 2.97
CA PRO A 125 36.63 -17.41 1.75
C PRO A 125 35.54 -16.65 0.98
N TRP A 126 34.32 -16.50 1.53
CA TRP A 126 33.18 -15.88 0.85
C TRP A 126 32.65 -14.65 1.60
N LEU A 127 32.14 -13.68 0.84
CA LEU A 127 31.35 -12.54 1.31
C LEU A 127 29.88 -12.76 0.94
N TYR A 128 28.98 -12.77 1.92
CA TYR A 128 27.55 -13.01 1.75
C TYR A 128 26.75 -11.73 1.96
N TYR A 129 25.79 -11.44 1.09
CA TYR A 129 24.92 -10.27 1.19
C TYR A 129 23.54 -10.56 0.58
N ARG A 130 22.55 -9.75 0.95
CA ARG A 130 21.23 -9.74 0.32
C ARG A 130 21.04 -8.46 -0.46
N ARG A 131 20.58 -8.55 -1.70
CA ARG A 131 20.21 -7.38 -2.52
C ARG A 131 18.76 -7.44 -2.98
N ALA A 132 18.07 -6.30 -2.96
CA ALA A 132 16.84 -6.13 -3.71
C ALA A 132 17.16 -6.17 -5.22
N GLU A 133 16.20 -6.62 -6.02
CA GLU A 133 16.16 -6.38 -7.46
C GLU A 133 15.02 -5.38 -7.70
N GLU A 134 15.17 -4.47 -8.66
CA GLU A 134 14.09 -3.56 -9.05
C GLU A 134 12.85 -4.36 -9.46
N ASP A 135 11.67 -3.82 -9.13
CA ASP A 135 10.36 -4.46 -9.30
C ASP A 135 10.16 -5.83 -8.61
N LYS A 136 11.01 -6.22 -7.65
CA LYS A 136 10.87 -7.50 -6.91
C LYS A 136 10.47 -7.33 -5.45
N GLN A 137 9.50 -8.14 -5.02
CA GLN A 137 8.95 -8.11 -3.66
C GLN A 137 9.93 -8.67 -2.61
N TYR A 138 10.82 -9.59 -2.99
CA TYR A 138 11.77 -10.23 -2.08
C TYR A 138 13.21 -9.98 -2.52
N PRO A 139 14.14 -9.79 -1.57
CA PRO A 139 15.56 -9.72 -1.88
C PRO A 139 16.09 -11.08 -2.35
N VAL A 140 17.32 -11.07 -2.83
CA VAL A 140 18.06 -12.23 -3.31
C VAL A 140 19.28 -12.44 -2.42
N LEU A 141 19.57 -13.69 -2.02
CA LEU A 141 20.78 -14.04 -1.29
C LEU A 141 21.92 -14.33 -2.29
N CYS A 142 23.01 -13.58 -2.18
CA CYS A 142 24.19 -13.68 -3.04
C CYS A 142 25.46 -13.97 -2.22
N ARG A 143 26.47 -14.54 -2.88
CA ARG A 143 27.83 -14.64 -2.37
C ARG A 143 28.87 -14.29 -3.43
N ARG A 144 30.04 -13.80 -3.01
CA ARG A 144 31.22 -13.63 -3.88
C ARG A 144 32.51 -14.02 -3.15
N SER A 145 33.57 -14.31 -3.90
CA SER A 145 34.88 -14.63 -3.30
C SER A 145 35.45 -13.42 -2.57
N ALA A 146 35.94 -13.62 -1.34
CA ALA A 146 36.63 -12.59 -0.57
C ALA A 146 37.99 -12.26 -1.20
N SER A 147 38.69 -13.25 -1.77
CA SER A 147 40.03 -13.08 -2.36
C SER A 147 40.05 -12.27 -3.67
N LEU A 148 38.89 -11.83 -4.17
CA LEU A 148 38.75 -10.97 -5.35
C LEU A 148 38.32 -9.53 -4.98
N HIS A 149 38.29 -9.17 -3.70
CA HIS A 149 37.85 -7.87 -3.19
C HIS A 149 38.49 -7.58 -1.81
N ASP A 150 39.67 -6.96 -1.80
CA ASP A 150 40.17 -6.22 -0.63
C ASP A 150 39.68 -4.75 -0.62
N GLU A 151 39.27 -4.21 -1.78
CA GLU A 151 38.78 -2.83 -1.90
C GLU A 151 37.27 -2.68 -1.63
N PHE A 152 36.87 -1.45 -1.29
CA PHE A 152 35.57 -1.10 -0.71
C PHE A 152 34.39 -1.48 -1.63
N ILE A 153 33.44 -2.23 -1.07
CA ILE A 153 32.24 -2.65 -1.79
C ILE A 153 31.30 -1.44 -1.97
N SER A 154 31.09 -1.00 -3.21
CA SER A 154 29.91 -0.17 -3.53
C SER A 154 28.64 -1.01 -3.37
N TYR A 155 27.75 -0.59 -2.48
CA TYR A 155 26.47 -1.26 -2.20
C TYR A 155 25.33 -0.84 -3.15
N SER A 156 25.55 0.21 -3.95
CA SER A 156 24.51 0.92 -4.69
C SER A 156 24.31 0.47 -6.14
N GLU A 157 25.21 -0.33 -6.71
CA GLU A 157 25.26 -0.58 -8.16
C GLU A 157 25.24 -2.08 -8.50
N PRO A 158 24.20 -2.59 -9.20
CA PRO A 158 24.14 -3.97 -9.69
C PRO A 158 25.31 -4.37 -10.61
N SER A 159 25.98 -3.37 -11.21
CA SER A 159 27.21 -3.49 -12.00
C SER A 159 28.31 -4.28 -11.27
N ALA A 160 28.43 -4.12 -9.95
CA ALA A 160 29.50 -4.72 -9.14
C ALA A 160 29.50 -6.27 -9.08
N GLY A 161 28.50 -6.94 -9.67
CA GLY A 161 28.45 -8.39 -9.83
C GLY A 161 29.10 -8.94 -11.11
N PHE A 162 29.49 -8.08 -12.07
CA PHE A 162 29.98 -8.48 -13.39
C PHE A 162 31.39 -7.93 -13.70
N ASP A 163 32.30 -8.82 -14.09
CA ASP A 163 33.64 -8.45 -14.54
C ASP A 163 33.63 -8.15 -16.05
N PHE A 164 33.77 -6.87 -16.40
CA PHE A 164 33.86 -6.43 -17.79
C PHE A 164 35.19 -6.78 -18.47
N GLN A 165 36.24 -7.13 -17.73
CA GLN A 165 37.54 -7.54 -18.27
C GLN A 165 37.59 -9.04 -18.55
N THR A 166 37.11 -9.89 -17.62
CA THR A 166 37.09 -11.35 -17.83
C THR A 166 35.77 -11.90 -18.40
N GLY A 167 34.74 -11.05 -18.53
CA GLY A 167 33.41 -11.41 -19.06
C GLY A 167 32.60 -12.33 -18.15
N LYS A 168 32.98 -12.46 -16.87
CA LYS A 168 32.41 -13.42 -15.91
C LYS A 168 31.60 -12.72 -14.83
N ARG A 169 30.58 -13.40 -14.32
CA ARG A 169 29.93 -12.99 -13.07
C ARG A 169 30.83 -13.32 -11.88
N ILE A 170 31.16 -12.30 -11.10
CA ILE A 170 31.88 -12.41 -9.82
C ILE A 170 30.90 -12.84 -8.71
N GLU A 171 29.64 -12.43 -8.85
CA GLU A 171 28.53 -12.80 -7.96
C GLU A 171 27.95 -14.19 -8.30
N GLN A 172 27.82 -15.04 -7.28
CA GLN A 172 26.97 -16.22 -7.30
C GLN A 172 25.66 -15.96 -6.54
N LYS A 173 24.54 -15.88 -7.28
CA LYS A 173 23.18 -15.91 -6.74
C LYS A 173 22.90 -17.29 -6.14
N LEU A 174 22.55 -17.34 -4.85
CA LEU A 174 22.45 -18.58 -4.07
C LEU A 174 21.00 -18.99 -3.78
N VAL A 175 20.14 -18.02 -3.43
CA VAL A 175 18.70 -18.23 -3.21
C VAL A 175 17.93 -17.04 -3.78
N ASP A 176 16.90 -17.30 -4.59
CA ASP A 176 15.96 -16.29 -5.09
C ASP A 176 14.60 -16.48 -4.41
N TYR A 177 14.37 -15.71 -3.34
CA TYR A 177 13.14 -15.80 -2.56
C TYR A 177 11.88 -15.44 -3.37
N ASN A 178 12.01 -14.79 -4.54
CA ASN A 178 10.88 -14.54 -5.44
C ASN A 178 10.41 -15.82 -6.13
N GLN A 179 11.34 -16.65 -6.64
CA GLN A 179 11.02 -17.93 -7.26
C GLN A 179 10.45 -18.92 -6.22
N GLU A 180 10.92 -18.84 -4.97
CA GLU A 180 10.32 -19.60 -3.87
C GLU A 180 8.93 -19.08 -3.48
N ALA A 181 8.70 -17.77 -3.52
CA ALA A 181 7.38 -17.18 -3.29
C ALA A 181 6.37 -17.55 -4.39
N GLU A 182 6.77 -17.55 -5.67
CA GLU A 182 5.97 -18.06 -6.79
C GLU A 182 5.60 -19.54 -6.56
N ARG A 183 6.59 -20.37 -6.20
CA ARG A 183 6.40 -21.81 -5.96
C ARG A 183 5.48 -22.14 -4.76
N PHE A 184 5.48 -21.31 -3.72
CA PHE A 184 4.76 -21.59 -2.46
C PHE A 184 3.59 -20.64 -2.16
N GLY A 185 3.19 -19.79 -3.12
CA GLY A 185 2.04 -18.89 -3.00
C GLY A 185 2.25 -17.75 -1.99
N GLY A 186 3.39 -17.05 -2.08
CA GLY A 186 3.68 -15.85 -1.29
C GLY A 186 3.97 -16.09 0.20
N LYS A 187 4.12 -17.35 0.64
CA LYS A 187 4.45 -17.68 2.03
C LYS A 187 5.86 -17.21 2.39
N LYS A 188 5.96 -16.27 3.35
CA LYS A 188 7.24 -15.80 3.88
C LYS A 188 8.02 -16.94 4.52
N LEU A 189 9.19 -17.25 3.98
CA LEU A 189 10.13 -18.23 4.53
C LEU A 189 10.74 -17.68 5.83
N SER A 190 10.29 -18.22 6.96
CA SER A 190 10.90 -17.96 8.27
C SER A 190 12.17 -18.80 8.47
N SER A 191 12.91 -18.53 9.54
CA SER A 191 14.21 -19.15 9.81
C SER A 191 14.17 -20.67 10.01
N SER A 192 13.00 -21.31 10.15
CA SER A 192 12.89 -22.78 10.18
C SER A 192 13.28 -23.44 8.85
N SER A 193 13.19 -22.72 7.72
CA SER A 193 13.62 -23.22 6.41
C SER A 193 15.13 -23.11 6.14
N PHE A 194 15.93 -22.51 7.05
CA PHE A 194 17.39 -22.39 6.90
C PHE A 194 18.15 -23.73 6.81
N SER A 195 17.50 -24.87 7.06
CA SER A 195 18.09 -26.20 6.86
C SER A 195 18.54 -26.43 5.40
N PHE A 196 17.84 -25.84 4.43
CA PHE A 196 18.26 -25.82 3.02
C PHE A 196 19.51 -24.96 2.82
N THR A 197 19.55 -23.78 3.44
CA THR A 197 20.70 -22.86 3.43
C THR A 197 21.94 -23.50 4.06
N CYS A 198 21.79 -24.23 5.17
CA CYS A 198 22.90 -24.89 5.85
C CYS A 198 23.59 -25.95 4.95
N ARG A 199 22.83 -26.74 4.18
CA ARG A 199 23.41 -27.65 3.17
C ARG A 199 24.11 -26.95 2.01
N LEU A 200 23.76 -25.70 1.70
CA LEU A 200 24.44 -24.87 0.69
C LEU A 200 25.68 -24.13 1.22
N PHE A 201 25.90 -24.11 2.54
CA PHE A 201 27.02 -23.45 3.22
C PHE A 201 28.09 -24.42 3.75
N CYS A 202 27.78 -25.71 3.89
CA CYS A 202 28.69 -26.73 4.45
C CYS A 202 29.43 -27.56 3.38
N HIS A 203 29.88 -26.93 2.28
CA HIS A 203 30.61 -27.62 1.22
C HIS A 203 31.67 -26.75 0.53
#